data_AF-A0A355D9M8-F1
#
_entry.id   AF-A0A355D9M8-F1
#
_cell.length_a   1.000
_cell.length_b   1.000
_cell.length_c   1.000
_cell.angle_alpha   90.00
_cell.angle_beta   90.00
_cell.angle_gamma   90.00
#
_symmetry.space_group_name_H-M   'P 1'
#
loop_
_entity.id
_entity.type
_entity.pdbx_description
1 polymer ?
#
loop_
_entity_poly.entity_id
_entity_poly.type
_entity_poly.pdbx_seq_one_letter_code
_entity_poly.pdbx_strand_id
1 'polypeptide(L)' 'MNKFNSSQTVGEIVSIMPKASEIFKQYKIDFCCGGNRPLEEVLYELHLDENLILNKINEIFEESNNTKE' A
#
# COMPACT_ATOMS: atom_id res chain seq x y z
N MET A 1 -12.54 0.97 -11.86
CA MET A 1 -12.02 0.53 -10.54
C MET A 1 -10.51 0.66 -10.61
N ASN A 2 -9.94 1.70 -10.01
CA ASN A 2 -8.47 1.77 -9.88
C ASN A 2 -8.12 0.97 -8.63
N LYS A 3 -7.47 -0.18 -8.81
CA LYS A 3 -6.92 -0.98 -7.72
C LYS A 3 -5.41 -0.91 -7.76
N PHE A 4 -4.79 -0.85 -6.60
CA PHE A 4 -3.35 -0.96 -6.45
C PHE A 4 -2.90 -2.40 -6.70
N ASN A 5 -1.71 -2.56 -7.26
CA ASN A 5 -1.04 -3.84 -7.47
C ASN A 5 0.33 -3.85 -6.78
N SER A 6 0.89 -5.04 -6.54
CA SER A 6 2.12 -5.21 -5.79
C SER A 6 3.39 -4.83 -6.57
N SER A 7 3.29 -4.70 -7.89
CA SER A 7 4.36 -4.19 -8.75
C SER A 7 4.52 -2.66 -8.65
N GLN A 8 3.53 -1.95 -8.13
CA GLN A 8 3.67 -0.53 -7.82
C GLN A 8 4.62 -0.33 -6.65
N THR A 9 5.35 0.78 -6.68
CA THR A 9 6.24 1.11 -5.58
C THR A 9 5.44 1.61 -4.37
N VAL A 10 5.94 1.33 -3.17
CA VAL A 10 5.33 1.85 -1.94
C VAL A 10 5.20 3.38 -1.96
N GLY A 11 6.15 4.09 -2.58
CA GLY A 11 6.11 5.54 -2.75
C GLY A 11 5.01 6.02 -3.70
N GLU A 12 4.78 5.32 -4.81
CA GLU A 12 3.65 5.61 -5.71
C GLU A 12 2.31 5.42 -5.00
N ILE A 13 2.15 4.32 -4.26
CA ILE A 13 0.91 4.04 -3.53
C ILE A 13 0.63 5.15 -2.51
N VAL A 14 1.63 5.59 -1.72
CA VAL A 14 1.46 6.70 -0.77
C VAL A 14 1.19 8.03 -1.49
N SER A 15 1.81 8.26 -2.65
CA SER A 15 1.61 9.50 -3.42
C SER A 15 0.19 9.62 -3.96
N ILE A 16 -0.44 8.48 -4.32
CA ILE A 16 -1.84 8.42 -4.76
C ILE A 16 -2.78 8.41 -3.56
N MET A 17 -2.45 7.64 -2.52
CA MET A 17 -3.24 7.49 -1.30
C MET A 17 -2.37 7.74 -0.06
N PRO A 18 -2.33 8.97 0.48
CA PRO A 18 -1.55 9.30 1.67
C PRO A 18 -1.91 8.44 2.89
N LYS A 19 -3.17 8.00 2.99
CA LYS A 19 -3.64 7.05 4.03
C LYS A 19 -2.89 5.71 4.02
N ALA A 20 -2.36 5.27 2.87
CA ALA A 20 -1.56 4.04 2.79
C ALA A 20 -0.31 4.09 3.67
N SER A 21 0.24 5.29 3.92
CA SER A 21 1.41 5.47 4.78
C SER A 21 1.18 4.99 6.22
N GLU A 22 -0.05 5.05 6.71
CA GLU A 22 -0.40 4.58 8.05
C GLU A 22 -0.42 3.05 8.12
N ILE A 23 -0.94 2.40 7.08
CA ILE A 23 -0.86 0.94 6.90
C ILE A 23 0.61 0.54 6.87
N PHE A 24 1.42 1.18 6.03
CA PHE A 24 2.84 0.88 5.92
C PHE A 24 3.58 1.04 7.25
N LYS A 25 3.30 2.10 8.02
CA LYS A 25 3.84 2.23 9.38
C LYS A 25 3.43 1.09 10.30
N GLN A 26 2.17 0.66 10.28
CA GLN A 26 1.69 -0.44 11.13
C GLN A 26 2.44 -1.76 10.83
N TYR A 27 2.74 -2.01 9.56
CA TYR A 27 3.46 -3.21 9.11
C TYR A 27 4.98 -3.03 9.04
N LYS A 28 5.54 -1.92 9.56
CA LYS A 28 6.97 -1.58 9.52
C LYS A 28 7.56 -1.53 8.10
N ILE A 29 6.75 -1.12 7.14
CA ILE A 29 7.14 -0.91 5.74
C ILE A 29 7.73 0.50 5.61
N ASP A 30 8.99 0.55 5.18
CA ASP A 30 9.75 1.80 5.07
C ASP A 30 9.49 2.50 3.73
N PHE A 31 8.46 3.37 3.70
CA PHE A 31 8.08 4.13 2.50
C PHE A 31 8.84 5.46 2.34
N CYS A 32 9.61 5.89 3.35
CA CYS A 32 10.31 7.18 3.34
C CYS A 32 11.68 7.10 2.66
N CYS A 33 12.52 6.13 3.04
CA CYS A 33 13.79 5.86 2.37
C CYS A 33 13.68 4.77 1.30
N GLY A 34 12.73 3.85 1.46
CA GLY A 34 12.50 2.71 0.56
C GLY A 34 11.39 2.91 -0.47
N GLY A 35 10.92 4.15 -0.65
CA GLY A 35 9.76 4.47 -1.51
C GLY A 35 9.87 4.01 -2.97
N ASN A 36 11.08 3.79 -3.49
CA ASN A 36 11.32 3.33 -4.85
C ASN A 36 11.29 1.80 -5.02
N ARG A 37 11.05 1.04 -3.94
CA ARG A 37 10.94 -0.42 -4.02
C ARG A 37 9.51 -0.85 -4.35
N PRO A 38 9.32 -1.89 -5.18
CA PRO A 38 8.03 -2.53 -5.38
C PRO A 38 7.44 -3.03 -4.07
N LEU A 39 6.12 -2.98 -3.93
CA LEU A 39 5.46 -3.50 -2.74
C LEU A 39 5.73 -4.99 -2.57
N GLU A 40 5.70 -5.79 -3.64
CA GLU A 40 5.98 -7.24 -3.63
C GLU A 40 7.33 -7.57 -2.95
N GLU A 41 8.39 -6.85 -3.31
CA GLU A 41 9.73 -7.07 -2.77
C GLU A 41 9.79 -6.74 -1.27
N VAL A 42 9.19 -5.61 -0.88
CA VAL A 42 9.18 -5.18 0.52
C VAL A 42 8.39 -6.16 1.38
N LEU A 43 7.26 -6.67 0.86
CA LEU A 43 6.45 -7.66 1.57
C LEU A 43 7.17 -9.01 1.67
N TYR A 44 7.88 -9.42 0.62
CA TYR A 44 8.71 -10.62 0.63
C TYR A 44 9.83 -10.52 1.68
N GLU A 45 10.57 -9.41 1.73
CA GLU A 45 11.62 -9.17 2.72
C GLU A 45 11.09 -9.18 4.16
N LEU A 46 9.87 -8.69 4.38
CA LEU A 46 9.22 -8.64 5.69
C LEU A 46 8.46 -9.92 6.04
N HIS A 47 8.46 -10.94 5.16
CA HIS A 47 7.67 -12.16 5.28
C HIS A 47 6.18 -11.88 5.52
N LEU A 48 5.65 -10.86 4.85
CA LEU A 48 4.25 -10.47 4.90
C LEU A 48 3.48 -11.05 3.72
N ASP A 49 2.20 -11.35 3.95
CA ASP A 49 1.33 -11.83 2.89
C ASP A 49 0.95 -10.68 1.95
N GLU A 50 1.39 -10.80 0.70
CA GLU A 50 1.13 -9.82 -0.35
C GLU A 50 -0.36 -9.56 -0.53
N ASN A 51 -1.16 -10.62 -0.66
CA ASN A 51 -2.58 -10.52 -0.94
C ASN A 51 -3.32 -9.85 0.22
N LEU A 52 -2.94 -10.15 1.46
CA LEU A 52 -3.52 -9.53 2.65
C LEU A 52 -3.30 -8.02 2.65
N ILE A 53 -2.05 -7.58 2.45
CA ILE A 53 -1.72 -6.15 2.46
C ILE A 53 -2.36 -5.44 1.26
N LEU A 54 -2.29 -6.04 0.08
CA LEU A 54 -2.87 -5.48 -1.15
C LEU A 54 -4.39 -5.31 -1.01
N ASN A 55 -5.09 -6.31 -0.46
CA ASN A 55 -6.52 -6.24 -0.21
C ASN A 55 -6.84 -5.11 0.78
N LYS A 56 -6.08 -5.00 1.88
CA LYS A 56 -6.31 -3.96 2.89
C LYS A 56 -6.11 -2.55 2.33
N ILE A 57 -5.09 -2.35 1.50
CA ILE A 57 -4.85 -1.07 0.80
C ILE A 57 -6.02 -0.77 -0.14
N ASN A 58 -6.45 -1.75 -0.94
CA ASN A 58 -7.55 -1.59 -1.87
C ASN A 58 -8.89 -1.32 -1.18
N GLU A 59 -9.21 -2.00 -0.08
CA GLU A 59 -10.42 -1.76 0.71
C GLU A 59 -10.46 -0.32 1.23
N ILE A 60 -9.37 0.16 1.83
CA ILE A 60 -9.30 1.53 2.36
C ILE A 60 -9.38 2.57 1.23
N PHE A 61 -8.83 2.25 0.07
CA PHE A 61 -8.95 3.09 -1.12
C PHE A 61 -10.39 3.15 -1.64
N GLU A 62 -11.06 2.01 -1.74
CA GLU A 62 -12.47 1.94 -2.14
C GLU A 62 -13.38 2.64 -1.12
N GLU A 63 -13.13 2.48 0.18
CA GLU A 63 -13.85 3.16 1.26
C GLU A 63 -13.66 4.69 1.19
N SER A 64 -12.42 5.15 0.98
CA SER A 64 -12.11 6.57 0.86
C SER A 64 -12.72 7.20 -0.41
N ASN A 65 -12.93 6.41 -1.46
CA ASN A 65 -13.63 6.86 -2.67
C ASN A 65 -15.16 6.75 -2.58
N ASN A 66 -15.70 5.85 -1.75
CA ASN A 66 -17.15 5.69 -1.53
C ASN A 66 -17.71 6.62 -0.44
N THR A 67 -16.89 7.29 0.37
CA THR A 67 -17.37 8.25 1.40
C THR A 67 -17.78 9.61 0.79
N LYS A 68 -18.40 9.59 -0.40
CA LYS A 68 -19.14 10.71 -0.97
C LYS A 68 -20.55 10.22 -1.31
N GLU A 69 -21.37 10.03 -0.29
CA GLU A 69 -22.83 10.08 -0.44
C GLU A 69 -23.42 10.94 0.70
#